data_AF-A0A401I6Q1-F1
#
_entry.id   AF-A0A401I6Q1-F1
#
_cell.length_a   1.000
_cell.length_b   1.000
_cell.length_c   1.000
_cell.angle_alpha   90.00
_cell.angle_beta   90.00
_cell.angle_gamma   90.00
#
_symmetry.space_group_name_H-M   'P 1'
#
loop_
_entity.id
_entity.type
_entity.pdbx_description
1 polymer ?
#
loop_
_entity_poly.entity_id
_entity_poly.type
_entity_poly.pdbx_seq_one_letter_code
_entity_poly.pdbx_strand_id
1 'polypeptide(L)'
;MRYGEEEWSFFLNAYYPLAAIRRESPKSDFGYLGVDELSQLSPESATPDYTLLTREQLEERLTPQVMARLDAAEVKQARYWQPQTVEDLIFNNWD
;
A
#
# COMPACT_ATOMS: atom_id res chain seq x y z
N MET A 1 -15.30 -23.61 15.61
CA MET A 1 -14.21 -22.66 15.91
C MET A 1 -13.09 -22.91 14.91
N ARG A 2 -12.89 -22.05 13.92
CA ARG A 2 -11.70 -22.13 13.04
C ARG A 2 -10.54 -21.46 13.76
N TYR A 3 -9.56 -22.25 14.17
CA TYR A 3 -8.32 -21.76 14.76
C TYR A 3 -7.35 -21.38 13.63
N GLY A 4 -7.07 -20.08 13.48
CA GLY A 4 -5.79 -19.56 12.96
C GLY A 4 -5.41 -19.86 11.51
N GLU A 5 -6.26 -19.53 10.54
CA GLU A 5 -5.81 -19.40 9.15
C GLU A 5 -5.26 -17.99 8.94
N GLU A 6 -4.04 -17.87 8.42
CA GLU A 6 -3.49 -16.58 7.97
C GLU A 6 -4.16 -16.20 6.66
N GLU A 7 -4.73 -15.00 6.60
CA GLU A 7 -5.32 -14.45 5.37
C GLU A 7 -4.31 -13.50 4.72
N TRP A 8 -4.11 -13.69 3.42
CA TRP A 8 -3.18 -12.91 2.61
C TRP A 8 -3.95 -12.14 1.55
N SER A 9 -3.77 -10.82 1.55
CA SER A 9 -4.42 -9.91 0.61
C SER A 9 -3.36 -9.16 -0.19
N PHE A 10 -3.59 -9.06 -1.50
CA PHE A 10 -2.70 -8.38 -2.45
C PHE A 10 -3.44 -7.18 -3.03
N PHE A 11 -2.87 -6.00 -2.85
CA PHE A 11 -3.40 -4.74 -3.36
C PHE A 11 -2.60 -4.34 -4.58
N LEU A 12 -3.28 -4.00 -5.67
CA LEU A 12 -2.66 -3.57 -6.93
C LEU A 12 -3.25 -2.21 -7.30
N ASN A 13 -2.40 -1.24 -7.61
CA ASN A 13 -2.86 0.04 -8.10
C ASN A 13 -3.35 -0.11 -9.55
N ALA A 14 -4.45 0.58 -9.88
CA ALA A 14 -5.12 0.42 -11.18
C ALA A 14 -4.38 1.08 -12.35
N TYR A 15 -3.50 2.04 -12.08
CA TYR A 15 -2.90 2.93 -13.10
C TYR A 15 -1.38 2.83 -13.16
N TYR A 16 -0.75 2.54 -12.03
CA TYR A 16 0.69 2.41 -11.87
C TYR A 16 1.02 1.01 -11.38
N PRO A 17 2.22 0.49 -11.67
CA PRO A 17 2.59 -0.85 -11.26
C PRO A 17 3.07 -0.85 -9.80
N LEU A 18 2.18 -0.43 -8.90
CA LEU A 18 2.40 -0.40 -7.46
C LEU A 18 1.59 -1.52 -6.82
N ALA A 19 2.21 -2.23 -5.89
CA ALA A 19 1.59 -3.34 -5.20
C ALA A 19 1.90 -3.32 -3.71
N ALA A 20 0.99 -3.87 -2.90
CA ALA A 20 1.21 -4.04 -1.46
C ALA A 20 0.64 -5.38 -0.99
N ILE A 21 1.29 -5.96 0.01
CA ILE A 21 0.88 -7.24 0.60
C ILE A 21 0.44 -6.96 2.02
N ARG A 22 -0.76 -7.44 2.36
CA ARG A 22 -1.34 -7.36 3.70
C ARG A 22 -1.55 -8.77 4.22
N ARG A 23 -1.17 -8.97 5.47
CA ARG A 23 -1.36 -10.24 6.17
C ARG A 23 -2.22 -10.01 7.40
N GLU A 24 -3.27 -10.81 7.52
CA GLU A 24 -4.14 -10.82 8.69
C GLU A 24 -3.97 -12.16 9.42
N SER A 25 -3.53 -12.09 10.67
CA SER A 25 -3.35 -13.27 11.51
C SER A 25 -3.81 -12.95 12.92
N PRO A 26 -4.60 -13.82 13.57
CA PRO A 26 -4.99 -13.62 14.96
C PRO A 26 -3.82 -13.64 15.96
N LYS A 27 -2.60 -13.96 15.51
CA LYS A 27 -1.37 -14.04 16.34
C LYS A 27 -0.29 -13.01 15.98
N SER A 28 -0.45 -12.24 14.92
CA SER A 28 0.53 -11.25 14.45
C SER A 28 -0.12 -9.89 14.36
N ASP A 29 0.68 -8.82 14.34
CA ASP A 29 0.19 -7.49 14.02
C ASP A 29 -0.51 -7.53 12.65
N PHE A 30 -1.79 -7.15 12.64
CA PHE A 30 -2.59 -7.03 11.44
C PHE A 30 -2.06 -5.83 10.63
N GLY A 31 -1.71 -6.03 9.36
CA GLY A 31 -1.28 -4.90 8.51
C GLY A 31 -0.51 -5.29 7.25
N TYR A 32 -0.02 -4.28 6.55
CA TYR A 32 0.88 -4.44 5.42
C TYR A 32 2.20 -5.06 5.86
N LEU A 33 2.96 -5.67 4.96
CA LEU A 33 4.28 -6.18 5.31
C LEU A 33 5.30 -5.05 5.41
N GLY A 34 6.09 -5.07 6.50
CA GLY A 34 7.22 -4.16 6.66
C GLY A 34 8.40 -4.52 5.76
N VAL A 35 9.41 -3.67 5.73
CA VAL A 35 10.63 -3.87 4.92
C VAL A 35 11.32 -5.22 5.18
N ASP A 36 11.41 -5.64 6.45
CA ASP A 36 12.06 -6.89 6.84
C ASP A 36 11.26 -8.13 6.43
N GLU A 37 9.93 -8.03 6.45
CA GLU A 37 9.03 -9.11 6.04
C GLU A 37 9.06 -9.28 4.51
N LEU A 38 9.03 -8.17 3.76
CA LEU A 38 9.14 -8.18 2.30
C LEU A 38 10.49 -8.71 1.82
N SER A 39 11.58 -8.31 2.50
CA SER A 39 12.94 -8.78 2.18
C SER A 39 13.10 -10.30 2.36
N GLN A 40 12.30 -10.91 3.26
CA GLN A 40 12.29 -12.36 3.48
C GLN A 40 11.45 -13.13 2.45
N LEU A 41 10.47 -12.48 1.80
CA LEU A 41 9.57 -13.17 0.88
C LEU A 41 10.19 -13.47 -0.48
N SER A 42 11.14 -12.65 -0.94
CA SER A 42 12.16 -12.98 -1.94
C SER A 42 12.83 -11.72 -2.50
N PRO A 43 14.16 -11.70 -2.63
CA PRO A 43 14.85 -10.71 -3.47
C PRO A 43 14.73 -10.99 -4.98
N GLU A 44 14.31 -12.19 -5.40
CA GLU A 44 14.33 -12.63 -6.82
C GLU A 44 12.96 -12.68 -7.52
N SER A 45 11.85 -12.55 -6.76
CA SER A 45 10.49 -12.65 -7.29
C SER A 45 9.67 -11.38 -7.11
N ALA A 46 10.33 -10.25 -6.85
CA ALA A 46 9.77 -8.96 -7.27
C ALA A 46 9.60 -9.06 -8.78
N THR A 47 8.36 -9.25 -9.24
CA THR A 47 8.07 -9.13 -10.66
C THR A 47 8.66 -7.80 -11.10
N PRO A 48 9.60 -7.76 -12.07
CA PRO A 48 10.32 -6.53 -12.43
C PRO A 48 9.36 -5.41 -12.85
N ASP A 49 8.13 -5.80 -13.19
CA ASP A 49 7.07 -4.91 -13.59
C ASP A 49 6.44 -4.16 -12.41
N TYR A 50 6.41 -4.71 -11.18
CA TYR A 50 5.73 -4.10 -10.02
C TYR A 50 6.68 -3.66 -8.90
N THR A 51 6.46 -2.43 -8.42
CA THR A 51 7.10 -1.90 -7.21
C THR A 51 6.26 -2.28 -5.99
N LEU A 52 6.83 -3.10 -5.11
CA LEU A 52 6.22 -3.44 -3.83
C LEU A 52 6.43 -2.33 -2.81
N LEU A 53 5.34 -1.82 -2.25
CA LEU A 53 5.34 -0.80 -1.21
C LEU A 53 5.35 -1.46 0.17
N THR A 54 6.20 -0.95 1.06
CA THR A 54 6.29 -1.42 2.46
C THR A 54 5.23 -0.76 3.33
N ARG A 55 4.94 -1.36 4.48
CA ARG A 55 4.07 -0.76 5.51
C ARG A 55 4.47 0.67 5.84
N GLU A 56 5.77 0.91 6.07
CA GLU A 56 6.29 2.23 6.45
C GLU A 56 6.05 3.28 5.35
N GLN A 57 6.13 2.88 4.08
CA GLN A 57 5.83 3.75 2.94
C GLN A 57 4.34 4.05 2.84
N LEU A 58 3.49 3.05 3.09
CA LEU A 58 2.03 3.17 2.98
C LEU A 58 1.42 3.98 4.13
N GLU A 59 2.00 3.88 5.32
CA GLU A 59 1.61 4.62 6.51
C GLU A 59 2.18 6.06 6.53
N GLU A 60 3.04 6.42 5.57
CA GLU A 60 3.57 7.77 5.45
C GLU A 60 2.41 8.76 5.25
N ARG A 61 2.40 9.83 6.06
CA ARG A 61 1.39 10.89 5.95
C ARG A 61 1.65 11.73 4.71
N LEU A 62 0.56 12.07 4.02
CA LEU A 62 0.64 13.00 2.91
C LEU A 62 0.96 14.41 3.41
N THR A 63 2.21 14.81 3.23
CA THR A 63 2.63 16.17 3.53
C THR A 63 2.26 17.12 2.39
N PRO A 64 2.12 18.44 2.66
CA PRO A 64 1.92 19.42 1.60
C PRO A 64 3.00 19.38 0.49
N GLN A 65 4.21 18.93 0.84
CA GLN A 65 5.34 18.80 -0.09
C GLN A 65 5.14 17.62 -1.05
N VAL A 66 4.59 16.51 -0.57
CA VAL A 66 4.20 15.36 -1.41
C VAL A 66 3.04 15.75 -2.32
N MET A 67 2.02 16.42 -1.76
CA MET A 67 0.86 16.90 -2.52
C MET A 67 1.23 17.89 -3.62
N ALA A 68 2.32 18.64 -3.46
CA ALA A 68 2.81 19.58 -4.48
C ALA A 68 3.47 18.89 -5.69
N ARG A 69 3.77 17.59 -5.60
CA ARG A 69 4.32 16.79 -6.71
C ARG A 69 3.24 16.11 -7.55
N LEU A 70 2.00 16.07 -7.03
CA LEU A 70 0.86 15.52 -7.74
C LEU A 70 0.47 16.41 -8.92
N ASP A 71 -0.03 15.79 -9.98
CA ASP A 71 -0.54 16.52 -11.13
C ASP A 71 -1.88 17.21 -10.84
N ALA A 72 -2.39 17.99 -11.79
CA ALA A 72 -3.63 18.75 -11.59
C ALA A 72 -4.87 17.86 -11.36
N ALA A 73 -4.91 16.65 -11.93
CA ALA A 73 -6.02 15.72 -11.78
C ALA A 73 -5.94 15.02 -10.41
N GLU A 74 -4.76 14.53 -10.05
CA GLU A 74 -4.47 13.90 -8.75
C GLU A 74 -4.72 14.88 -7.60
N VAL A 75 -4.31 16.15 -7.73
CA VAL A 75 -4.60 17.21 -6.74
C VAL A 75 -6.11 17.42 -6.60
N LYS A 76 -6.86 17.42 -7.71
CA LYS A 76 -8.31 17.62 -7.68
C LYS A 76 -9.00 16.48 -6.94
N GLN A 77 -8.62 15.24 -7.24
CA GLN A 77 -9.19 14.08 -6.56
C GLN A 77 -8.76 14.01 -5.08
N ALA A 78 -7.49 14.31 -4.76
CA ALA A 78 -7.02 14.32 -3.39
C ALA A 78 -7.66 15.43 -2.53
N ARG A 79 -8.04 16.57 -3.12
CA ARG A 79 -8.85 17.59 -2.43
C ARG A 79 -10.27 17.12 -2.12
N TYR A 80 -10.84 16.28 -2.97
CA TYR A 80 -12.20 15.74 -2.80
C TYR A 80 -12.21 14.61 -1.78
N TRP A 81 -11.31 13.64 -1.92
CA TRP A 81 -11.24 12.44 -1.07
C TRP A 81 -10.48 12.65 0.24
N GLN A 82 -9.64 13.68 0.33
CA GLN A 82 -8.84 14.02 1.52
C GLN A 82 -8.05 12.84 2.12
N PRO A 83 -7.28 12.08 1.31
CA PRO A 83 -6.47 10.99 1.82
C PRO A 83 -5.49 11.49 2.90
N GLN A 84 -5.25 10.66 3.92
CA GLN A 84 -4.35 11.01 5.01
C GLN A 84 -2.98 10.35 4.85
N THR A 85 -2.97 9.14 4.29
CA THR A 85 -1.77 8.34 4.08
C THR A 85 -1.53 8.04 2.60
N VAL A 86 -0.33 7.54 2.29
CA VAL A 86 0.01 7.05 0.95
C VAL A 86 -0.88 5.87 0.55
N GLU A 87 -1.25 4.99 1.49
CA GLU A 87 -2.26 3.94 1.25
C GLU A 87 -3.56 4.52 0.70
N ASP A 88 -4.14 5.50 1.39
CA ASP A 88 -5.42 6.12 1.00
C ASP A 88 -5.35 6.75 -0.40
N LEU A 89 -4.17 7.24 -0.78
CA LEU A 89 -3.92 7.85 -2.08
C LEU A 89 -3.81 6.81 -3.20
N ILE A 90 -3.14 5.68 -2.94
CA ILE A 90 -2.75 4.72 -3.97
C ILE A 90 -3.76 3.59 -4.13
N PHE A 91 -4.37 3.10 -3.04
CA PHE A 91 -5.20 1.88 -3.09
C PHE A 91 -6.68 2.10 -2.84
N ASN A 92 -7.13 3.32 -2.58
CA ASN A 92 -8.56 3.59 -2.70
C ASN A 92 -9.00 3.50 -4.16
N ASN A 93 -10.23 3.06 -4.39
CA ASN A 93 -10.84 3.06 -5.70
C ASN A 93 -11.47 4.43 -5.97
N TRP A 94 -10.77 5.29 -6.69
CA TRP A 94 -11.19 6.66 -6.96
C TRP A 94 -12.03 6.65 -8.24
N ASP A 95 -13.32 6.97 -8.14
CA ASP A 95 -14.27 7.11 -9.27
C ASP A 95 -14.01 8.41 -10.08
#